data_AF-A0A940I8B4-F1
#
_entry.id   AF-A0A940I8B4-F1
#
_cell.length_a   1.000
_cell.length_b   1.000
_cell.length_c   1.000
_cell.angle_alpha   90.00
_cell.angle_beta   90.00
_cell.angle_gamma   90.00
#
_symmetry.space_group_name_H-M   'P 1'
#
loop_
_entity.id
_entity.type
_entity.pdbx_description
1 polymer ?
#
loop_
_entity_poly.entity_id
_entity_poly.type
_entity_poly.pdbx_seq_one_letter_code
_entity_poly.pdbx_strand_id
1 'polypeptide(L)'
;MSYEKVHSLLKELKLEGISRILDSSLQNWSKGDKDVLELIEELLIAQKKENENKKYMIALRYSGLPFHKTLEEFDFSFQPSIDRKQIMELKTLRFIYEKENVVFL
;
A
#
# COMPACT_ATOMS: atom_id res chain seq x y z
N MET A 1 -15.00 -20.47 -20.30
CA MET A 1 -16.34 -19.82 -20.36
C MET A 1 -16.57 -18.79 -19.25
N SER A 2 -16.71 -19.12 -17.95
CA SER A 2 -16.95 -18.09 -16.89
C SER A 2 -15.66 -17.36 -16.47
N TYR A 3 -14.58 -18.11 -16.20
CA TYR A 3 -13.31 -17.56 -15.71
C TYR A 3 -12.63 -16.58 -16.68
N GLU A 4 -12.65 -16.87 -17.98
CA GLU A 4 -12.10 -15.98 -19.02
C GLU A 4 -12.90 -14.67 -19.14
N LYS A 5 -14.22 -14.72 -18.96
CA LYS A 5 -15.06 -13.52 -18.94
C LYS A 5 -14.73 -12.65 -17.73
N VAL A 6 -14.51 -13.26 -16.57
CA VAL A 6 -14.10 -12.53 -15.35
C VAL A 6 -12.76 -11.84 -15.58
N HIS A 7 -11.75 -12.52 -16.13
CA HIS A 7 -10.46 -11.89 -16.45
C HIS A 7 -10.58 -10.77 -17.49
N SER A 8 -11.43 -10.94 -18.52
CA SER A 8 -11.70 -9.88 -19.49
C SER A 8 -12.32 -8.64 -18.83
N LEU A 9 -13.32 -8.82 -17.98
CA LEU A 9 -13.98 -7.74 -17.24
C LEU A 9 -13.02 -7.05 -16.26
N LEU A 10 -12.19 -7.82 -15.55
CA LEU A 10 -11.17 -7.26 -14.65
C LEU A 10 -10.17 -6.39 -15.42
N LYS A 11 -9.79 -6.80 -16.63
CA LYS A 11 -8.90 -6.03 -17.49
C LYS A 11 -9.57 -4.75 -18.01
N GLU A 12 -10.82 -4.85 -18.47
CA GLU A 12 -11.61 -3.70 -18.96
C GLU A 12 -11.84 -2.66 -17.86
N LEU A 13 -12.19 -3.11 -16.65
CA LEU A 13 -12.44 -2.26 -15.49
C LEU A 13 -11.15 -1.80 -14.79
N LYS A 14 -9.97 -2.20 -15.28
CA LYS A 14 -8.65 -1.88 -14.70
C LYS A 14 -8.51 -2.34 -13.24
N LEU A 15 -9.15 -3.47 -12.91
CA LEU A 15 -9.16 -4.09 -11.58
C LEU A 15 -7.93 -4.99 -11.37
N GLU A 16 -6.74 -4.39 -11.55
CA GLU A 16 -5.46 -5.11 -11.49
C GLU A 16 -5.16 -5.69 -10.10
N GLY A 17 -5.60 -5.01 -9.03
CA GLY A 17 -5.42 -5.51 -7.66
C GLY A 17 -6.16 -6.83 -7.45
N ILE A 18 -7.43 -6.88 -7.89
CA ILE A 18 -8.25 -8.09 -7.85
C ILE A 18 -7.67 -9.17 -8.76
N SER A 19 -7.28 -8.82 -9.98
CA SER A 19 -6.73 -9.78 -10.94
C SER A 19 -5.50 -10.52 -10.41
N ARG A 20 -4.63 -9.85 -9.64
CA ARG A 20 -3.44 -10.49 -9.04
C ARG A 20 -3.76 -11.48 -7.92
N ILE A 21 -4.80 -11.21 -7.13
CA ILE A 21 -5.11 -12.01 -5.93
C ILE A 21 -6.32 -12.93 -6.10
N LEU A 22 -7.01 -12.87 -7.25
CA LEU A 22 -8.22 -13.64 -7.51
C LEU A 22 -7.96 -15.14 -7.33
N ASP A 23 -6.89 -15.67 -7.93
CA ASP A 23 -6.60 -17.10 -7.91
C ASP A 23 -6.24 -17.60 -6.52
N SER A 24 -5.42 -16.85 -5.78
CA SER A 24 -5.06 -17.19 -4.41
C SER A 24 -6.28 -17.12 -3.48
N SER A 25 -7.15 -16.13 -3.67
CA SER A 25 -8.33 -15.94 -2.81
C SER A 25 -9.40 -17.01 -3.10
N LEU A 26 -9.58 -17.41 -4.35
CA LEU A 26 -10.47 -18.52 -4.74
C LEU A 26 -9.97 -19.88 -4.20
N GLN A 27 -8.66 -20.12 -4.22
CA GLN A 27 -8.09 -21.32 -3.61
C GLN A 27 -8.32 -21.36 -2.10
N ASN A 28 -8.18 -20.23 -1.42
CA ASN A 28 -8.43 -20.13 0.02
C ASN A 28 -9.92 -20.31 0.36
N TRP A 29 -10.82 -19.73 -0.44
CA TRP A 29 -12.25 -19.95 -0.29
C TRP A 29 -12.64 -21.42 -0.51
N SER A 30 -12.06 -22.08 -1.52
CA SER A 30 -12.32 -23.51 -1.79
C SER A 30 -11.86 -24.45 -0.67
N LYS A 31 -10.95 -24.01 0.20
CA LYS A 31 -10.51 -24.78 1.38
C LYS A 31 -11.48 -24.69 2.56
N GLY A 32 -12.53 -23.87 2.45
CA GLY A 32 -13.58 -23.73 3.45
C GLY A 32 -13.26 -22.78 4.60
N ASP A 33 -12.15 -22.03 4.51
CA ASP A 33 -11.69 -21.16 5.60
C ASP A 33 -12.41 -19.80 5.66
N LYS A 34 -13.16 -19.40 4.62
CA LYS A 34 -13.70 -18.04 4.50
C LYS A 34 -15.11 -17.99 3.94
N ASP A 35 -15.91 -17.07 4.46
CA ASP A 35 -17.23 -16.75 3.90
C ASP A 35 -17.10 -15.99 2.56
N VAL A 36 -18.16 -15.99 1.76
CA VAL A 36 -18.20 -15.27 0.47
C VAL A 36 -18.02 -13.76 0.67
N LEU A 37 -18.55 -13.20 1.77
CA LEU A 37 -18.37 -11.80 2.12
C LEU A 37 -16.90 -11.46 2.40
N GLU A 38 -16.18 -12.34 3.11
CA GLU A 38 -14.75 -12.16 3.41
C GLU A 38 -13.89 -12.22 2.14
N LEU A 39 -14.24 -13.10 1.20
CA LEU A 39 -13.60 -13.13 -0.11
C LEU A 39 -13.79 -11.81 -0.86
N ILE A 40 -15.02 -11.29 -0.90
CA ILE A 40 -15.31 -10.01 -1.58
C ILE A 40 -14.55 -8.86 -0.92
N GLU A 41 -14.52 -8.82 0.42
CA GLU A 41 -13.77 -7.83 1.18
C GLU A 41 -12.28 -7.86 0.84
N GLU A 42 -11.67 -9.06 0.83
CA GLU A 42 -10.25 -9.25 0.49
C GLU A 42 -9.94 -8.72 -0.93
N LEU A 43 -10.77 -9.05 -1.91
CA LEU A 43 -10.65 -8.56 -3.28
C LEU A 43 -10.76 -7.03 -3.35
N LEU A 44 -11.74 -6.43 -2.68
CA LEU A 44 -11.94 -4.99 -2.66
C LEU A 44 -10.80 -4.23 -1.97
N ILE A 45 -10.28 -4.77 -0.86
CA ILE A 45 -9.12 -4.21 -0.16
C ILE A 45 -7.89 -4.21 -1.07
N ALA A 46 -7.64 -5.31 -1.78
CA ALA A 46 -6.53 -5.38 -2.72
C ALA A 46 -6.67 -4.36 -3.87
N GLN A 47 -7.87 -4.18 -4.39
CA GLN A 47 -8.12 -3.15 -5.40
C GLN A 47 -7.90 -1.74 -4.87
N LYS A 48 -8.40 -1.45 -3.67
CA LYS A 48 -8.24 -0.15 -3.03
C LYS A 48 -6.76 0.18 -2.86
N LYS A 49 -5.97 -0.77 -2.35
CA LYS A 49 -4.51 -0.63 -2.17
C LYS A 49 -3.80 -0.36 -3.49
N GLU A 50 -4.15 -1.08 -4.55
CA GLU A 50 -3.55 -0.86 -5.88
C GLU A 50 -3.89 0.54 -6.44
N ASN A 51 -5.13 0.98 -6.27
CA ASN A 51 -5.56 2.32 -6.68
C ASN A 51 -4.83 3.43 -5.89
N GLU A 52 -4.67 3.26 -4.58
CA GLU A 52 -3.91 4.19 -3.72
C GLU A 52 -2.45 4.25 -4.13
N ASN A 53 -1.81 3.11 -4.36
CA ASN A 53 -0.43 3.04 -4.87
C ASN A 53 -0.29 3.75 -6.22
N LYS A 54 -1.22 3.53 -7.16
CA LYS A 54 -1.20 4.24 -8.45
C LYS A 54 -1.32 5.74 -8.29
N LYS A 55 -2.23 6.23 -7.43
CA LYS A 55 -2.36 7.66 -7.13
C LYS A 55 -1.08 8.23 -6.53
N TYR A 56 -0.47 7.51 -5.58
CA TYR A 56 0.79 7.89 -4.97
C TYR A 56 1.91 8.00 -6.00
N MET A 57 2.07 6.98 -6.85
CA MET A 57 3.11 6.97 -7.90
C MET A 57 2.91 8.07 -8.93
N ILE A 58 1.66 8.38 -9.29
CA ILE A 58 1.31 9.51 -10.16
C ILE A 58 1.73 10.82 -9.48
N ALA A 59 1.28 11.06 -8.24
CA ALA A 59 1.63 12.27 -7.49
C ALA A 59 3.14 12.44 -7.36
N LEU A 60 3.86 11.36 -7.07
CA LEU A 60 5.32 11.35 -6.99
C LEU A 60 5.96 11.70 -8.33
N ARG A 61 5.50 11.10 -9.43
CA ARG A 61 6.01 11.40 -10.79
C ARG A 61 5.80 12.87 -11.18
N TYR A 62 4.69 13.48 -10.76
CA TYR A 62 4.38 14.88 -11.05
C TYR A 62 4.89 15.88 -10.00
N SER A 63 5.48 15.41 -8.90
CA SER A 63 5.97 16.26 -7.81
C SER A 63 7.19 17.12 -8.20
N GLY A 64 7.85 16.81 -9.32
CA GLY A 64 9.09 17.48 -9.73
C GLY A 64 10.30 17.10 -8.86
N LEU A 65 10.16 16.12 -7.96
CA LEU A 65 11.27 15.64 -7.14
C LEU A 65 12.27 14.86 -8.02
N PRO A 66 13.57 15.16 -7.95
CA PRO A 66 14.58 14.57 -8.83
C PRO A 66 14.86 13.10 -8.52
N PHE A 67 14.61 12.66 -7.28
CA PHE A 67 14.82 11.29 -6.83
C PHE A 67 13.74 10.89 -5.83
N HIS A 68 13.31 9.62 -5.88
CA HIS A 68 12.57 9.01 -4.78
C HIS A 68 13.60 8.58 -3.73
N LYS A 69 13.63 9.28 -2.59
CA LYS A 69 14.41 8.88 -1.42
C LYS A 69 13.49 8.47 -0.30
N THR A 70 13.67 7.26 0.20
CA THR A 70 12.96 6.79 1.40
C THR A 70 13.78 7.07 2.65
N LEU A 71 13.12 7.05 3.81
CA LEU A 71 13.81 7.19 5.10
C LEU A 71 14.81 6.05 5.37
N GLU A 72 14.59 4.89 4.75
CA GLU A 72 15.46 3.71 4.86
C GLU A 72 16.78 3.88 4.12
N GLU A 73 16.79 4.71 3.08
CA GLU A 73 17.96 5.07 2.29
C GLU A 73 18.74 6.26 2.87
N PHE A 74 18.26 6.86 3.96
CA PHE A 74 18.96 7.97 4.60
C PHE A 74 20.18 7.48 5.38
N ASP A 75 21.35 8.00 5.03
CA ASP A 75 22.59 7.70 5.72
C ASP A 75 22.73 8.56 6.99
N PHE A 76 22.37 7.98 8.13
CA PHE A 76 22.52 8.63 9.45
C PHE A 76 23.99 8.78 9.88
N SER A 77 24.93 8.07 9.27
CA SER A 77 26.36 8.25 9.56
C SER A 77 26.91 9.55 8.95
N PHE A 78 26.30 10.00 7.84
CA PHE A 78 26.63 11.27 7.21
C PHE A 78 26.22 12.49 8.05
N GLN A 79 25.15 12.37 8.85
CA GLN A 79 24.69 13.42 9.75
C GLN A 79 24.51 12.90 11.19
N PRO A 80 25.58 12.86 11.99
CA PRO A 80 25.56 12.31 13.35
C PRO A 80 24.74 13.13 14.35
N SER A 81 24.41 14.38 14.03
CA SER A 81 23.60 15.25 14.89
C SER A 81 22.12 14.83 14.93
N ILE A 82 21.67 14.01 13.98
CA ILE A 82 20.29 13.52 13.92
C ILE A 82 20.19 12.22 14.70
N ASP A 83 19.37 12.20 15.76
CA ASP A 83 19.06 10.97 16.49
C ASP A 83 18.15 10.06 15.66
N ARG A 84 18.74 8.99 15.13
CA ARG A 84 18.03 7.95 14.37
C ARG A 84 16.85 7.37 15.15
N LYS A 85 16.96 7.23 16.47
CA LYS A 85 15.90 6.64 17.30
C LYS A 85 14.67 7.54 17.30
N GLN A 86 14.85 8.85 17.51
CA GLN A 86 13.77 9.83 17.47
C GLN A 86 13.09 9.86 16.10
N ILE A 87 13.87 9.86 15.02
CA ILE A 87 13.32 9.84 13.65
C ILE A 87 12.52 8.56 13.37
N MET A 88 12.98 7.41 13.86
CA MET A 88 12.25 6.15 13.72
C MET A 88 10.99 6.09 14.57
N GLU A 89 10.97 6.75 15.73
CA GLU A 89 9.76 6.92 16.53
C GLU A 89 8.74 7.79 15.81
N LEU A 90 9.16 8.92 15.22
CA LEU A 90 8.31 9.76 14.38
C LEU A 90 7.78 9.02 13.14
N LYS A 91 8.56 8.10 12.55
CA LYS A 91 8.13 7.24 11.43
C LYS A 91 6.86 6.44 11.77
N THR A 92 6.64 6.11 13.04
CA THR A 92 5.44 5.35 13.47
C THR A 92 4.16 6.16 13.44
N LEU A 93 4.25 7.50 13.30
CA LEU A 93 3.14 8.44 13.34
C LEU A 93 2.33 8.41 14.65
N ARG A 94 2.90 7.85 15.73
CA ARG A 94 2.25 7.71 17.04
C ARG A 94 1.81 9.07 17.63
N PHE A 95 2.61 10.11 17.43
CA PHE A 95 2.31 11.48 17.87
C PHE A 95 0.97 12.02 17.30
N ILE A 96 0.53 11.53 16.13
CA ILE A 96 -0.78 11.92 15.55
C ILE A 96 -1.92 11.35 16.40
N TYR A 97 -1.80 10.10 16.84
CA TYR A 97 -2.79 9.45 17.69
C TYR A 97 -2.83 10.07 19.09
N GLU A 98 -1.66 10.42 19.63
CA GLU A 98 -1.51 11.05 20.95
C GLU A 98 -1.81 12.56 20.94
N LYS A 99 -1.99 13.15 19.74
CA LYS A 99 -2.21 14.60 19.52
C LYS A 99 -1.08 15.45 20.11
N GLU A 100 0.14 14.96 19.99
CA GLU A 100 1.34 15.66 20.43
C GLU A 100 1.91 16.53 19.32
N ASN A 101 2.52 17.66 19.70
CA ASN A 101 3.15 18.58 18.76
C ASN A 101 4.61 18.17 18.53
N VAL A 102 5.01 18.06 17.28
CA VAL A 102 6.41 17.82 16.88
C VAL A 102 6.99 19.11 16.32
N VAL A 103 8.10 19.58 16.88
CA VAL A 103 8.78 20.81 16.47
C VAL A 103 10.22 20.46 16.07
N PHE A 104 10.62 20.86 14.87
CA PHE A 104 12.01 20.81 14.41
C PHE A 104 12.65 22.19 14.63
N LEU A 105 13.74 22.25 15.38
CA LEU A 105 14.47 23.48 15.73
C LEU A 105 15.80 23.56 14.98
#